data_AF-A0A0C1NKW3-F1
#
_entry.id   AF-A0A0C1NKW3-F1
#
_cell.length_a   1.000
_cell.length_b   1.000
_cell.length_c   1.000
_cell.angle_alpha   90.00
_cell.angle_beta   90.00
_cell.angle_gamma   90.00
#
_symmetry.space_group_name_H-M   'P 1'
#
loop_
_entity.id
_entity.type
_entity.pdbx_description
1 polymer ?
#
loop_
_entity_poly.entity_id
_entity_poly.type
_entity_poly.pdbx_seq_one_letter_code
_entity_poly.pdbx_strand_id
1 'polypeptide(L)'
;MIASNILHYLDYLHDVDYLAAIVNSVSDTELSNIINKLLQSGDNEIVSSTCLFIQDLLLFGSRHPNCQKFVKGYPESSIVKTLEQLLFSPNHFIRQRAVYTLGKTCSHSSIAALNQAFSVFRDIDPILLPRLIGEMGWLGTENFWALLDSMMSSQIYMTRWAVIDVLSEFVGDDARVQDELFQCKLRYIEQLRQDSNILIQSEAEYEYQLLKFRSSTYDLPRAERKKKRKDLERQYKPAFFFTSISNAFTNHLCAKGLTQYSIAELE
;
A
#
# COMPACT_ATOMS: atom_id res chain seq x y z
N MET A 1 14.83 -28.25 -1.59
CA MET A 1 14.89 -27.82 -3.00
C MET A 1 13.84 -26.74 -3.28
N ILE A 2 12.54 -27.01 -3.08
CA ILE A 2 11.46 -26.05 -3.41
C ILE A 2 11.54 -24.72 -2.67
N ALA A 3 11.84 -24.74 -1.36
CA ALA A 3 12.07 -23.50 -0.60
C ALA A 3 13.15 -22.63 -1.24
N SER A 4 14.24 -23.24 -1.73
CA SER A 4 15.31 -22.51 -2.42
C SER A 4 14.79 -21.88 -3.71
N ASN A 5 14.01 -22.61 -4.50
CA ASN A 5 13.44 -22.10 -5.75
C ASN A 5 12.52 -20.89 -5.50
N ILE A 6 11.70 -20.94 -4.44
CA ILE A 6 10.88 -19.80 -4.03
C ILE A 6 11.75 -18.60 -3.67
N LEU A 7 12.82 -18.80 -2.91
CA LEU A 7 13.70 -17.71 -2.47
C LEU A 7 14.55 -17.11 -3.61
N HIS A 8 14.83 -17.89 -4.65
CA HIS A 8 15.51 -17.45 -5.87
C HIS A 8 14.55 -16.97 -6.97
N TYR A 9 13.25 -16.83 -6.69
CA TYR A 9 12.27 -16.43 -7.69
C TYR A 9 12.58 -15.07 -8.34
N LEU A 10 13.30 -14.19 -7.65
CA LEU A 10 13.70 -12.89 -8.20
C LEU A 10 14.50 -13.00 -9.51
N ASP A 11 15.24 -14.10 -9.69
CA ASP A 11 16.00 -14.36 -10.92
C ASP A 11 15.09 -14.80 -12.10
N TYR A 12 13.81 -15.04 -11.83
CA TYR A 12 12.81 -15.59 -12.75
C TYR A 12 11.50 -14.77 -12.74
N LEU A 13 11.59 -13.46 -12.48
CA LEU A 13 10.43 -12.57 -12.42
C LEU A 13 9.52 -12.72 -13.65
N HIS A 14 8.23 -12.92 -13.38
CA HIS A 14 7.18 -13.13 -14.38
C HIS A 14 7.35 -14.38 -15.27
N ASP A 15 8.31 -15.27 -14.99
CA ASP A 15 8.45 -16.55 -15.69
C ASP A 15 7.38 -17.54 -15.22
N VAL A 16 6.35 -17.68 -16.05
CA VAL A 16 5.18 -18.54 -15.78
C VAL A 16 5.55 -20.02 -15.79
N ASP A 17 6.52 -20.44 -16.60
CA ASP A 17 6.95 -21.83 -16.68
C ASP A 17 7.76 -22.21 -15.44
N TYR A 18 8.56 -21.28 -14.92
CA TYR A 18 9.26 -21.45 -13.64
C TYR A 18 8.27 -21.60 -12.47
N LEU A 19 7.25 -20.74 -12.40
CA LEU A 19 6.17 -20.84 -11.41
C LEU A 19 5.45 -22.19 -11.50
N ALA A 20 5.12 -22.63 -12.73
CA ALA A 20 4.49 -23.92 -12.96
C ALA A 20 5.39 -25.09 -12.56
N ALA A 21 6.69 -25.02 -12.82
CA ALA A 21 7.64 -26.05 -12.41
C ALA A 21 7.67 -26.21 -10.88
N ILE A 22 7.64 -25.10 -10.13
CA ILE A 22 7.52 -25.14 -8.67
C ILE A 22 6.20 -25.80 -8.24
N VAL A 23 5.06 -25.39 -8.80
CA VAL A 23 3.76 -25.95 -8.43
C VAL A 23 3.66 -27.46 -8.72
N ASN A 24 4.21 -27.94 -9.84
CA ASN A 24 4.15 -29.36 -10.21
C ASN A 24 5.12 -30.26 -9.43
N SER A 25 6.12 -29.66 -8.78
CA SER A 25 7.16 -30.43 -8.11
C SER A 25 6.70 -31.09 -6.80
N VAL A 26 5.59 -30.62 -6.24
CA VAL A 26 5.04 -31.04 -4.93
C VAL A 26 3.51 -30.99 -4.95
N SER A 27 2.86 -31.58 -3.94
CA SER A 27 1.40 -31.42 -3.78
C SER A 27 1.03 -30.00 -3.33
N ASP A 28 -0.20 -29.54 -3.63
CA ASP A 28 -0.69 -28.22 -3.20
C ASP A 28 -0.57 -28.00 -1.68
N THR A 29 -0.86 -29.05 -0.91
CA THR A 29 -0.74 -29.05 0.56
C THR A 29 0.70 -28.89 1.01
N GLU A 30 1.63 -29.61 0.38
CA GLU A 30 3.06 -29.52 0.68
C GLU A 30 3.62 -28.14 0.30
N LEU A 31 3.25 -27.61 -0.87
CA LEU A 31 3.62 -26.27 -1.28
C LEU A 31 3.12 -25.22 -0.29
N SER A 32 1.86 -25.33 0.14
CA SER A 32 1.28 -24.43 1.15
C SER A 32 2.04 -24.50 2.47
N ASN A 33 2.43 -25.69 2.91
CA ASN A 33 3.25 -25.87 4.13
C ASN A 33 4.64 -25.23 4.00
N ILE A 34 5.27 -25.37 2.83
CA ILE A 34 6.58 -24.74 2.55
C ILE A 34 6.44 -23.21 2.59
N ILE A 35 5.43 -22.66 1.90
CA ILE A 35 5.16 -21.22 1.89
C ILE A 35 4.91 -20.70 3.30
N ASN A 36 4.06 -21.35 4.08
CA ASN A 36 3.78 -20.94 5.47
C ASN A 36 5.06 -20.95 6.33
N LYS A 37 5.90 -21.96 6.19
CA LYS A 37 7.18 -22.02 6.92
C LYS A 37 8.10 -20.86 6.57
N LEU A 38 8.16 -20.46 5.30
CA LEU A 38 8.95 -19.32 4.86
C LEU A 38 8.37 -17.99 5.37
N LEU A 39 7.04 -17.82 5.28
CA LEU A 39 6.33 -16.66 5.83
C LEU A 39 6.51 -16.52 7.36
N GLN A 40 6.61 -17.63 8.08
CA GLN A 40 6.80 -17.65 9.53
C GLN A 40 8.27 -17.61 9.98
N SER A 41 9.22 -17.43 9.06
CA SER A 41 10.65 -17.40 9.39
C SER A 41 11.06 -16.24 10.30
N GLY A 42 10.27 -15.15 10.32
CA GLY A 42 10.61 -13.91 11.00
C GLY A 42 11.69 -13.07 10.31
N ASP A 43 12.32 -13.62 9.26
CA ASP A 43 13.33 -12.96 8.46
C ASP A 43 12.68 -12.11 7.36
N ASN A 44 13.03 -10.83 7.32
CA ASN A 44 12.39 -9.87 6.41
C ASN A 44 12.65 -10.19 4.93
N GLU A 45 13.83 -10.69 4.58
CA GLU A 45 14.20 -11.02 3.20
C GLU A 45 13.46 -12.28 2.75
N ILE A 46 13.45 -13.33 3.58
CA ILE A 46 12.72 -14.57 3.30
C ILE A 46 11.22 -14.28 3.13
N VAL A 47 10.62 -13.50 4.04
CA VAL A 47 9.21 -13.11 3.95
C VAL A 47 8.95 -12.28 2.70
N SER A 48 9.82 -11.29 2.39
CA SER A 48 9.67 -10.45 1.20
C SER A 48 9.71 -11.26 -0.10
N SER A 49 10.69 -12.14 -0.26
CA SER A 49 10.81 -13.01 -1.44
C SER A 49 9.64 -13.98 -1.56
N THR A 50 9.17 -14.53 -0.44
CA THR A 50 8.01 -15.42 -0.42
C THR A 50 6.73 -14.68 -0.82
N CYS A 51 6.52 -13.47 -0.30
CA CYS A 51 5.39 -12.62 -0.67
C CYS A 51 5.39 -12.28 -2.17
N LEU A 52 6.55 -11.93 -2.74
CA LEU A 52 6.70 -11.68 -4.18
C LEU A 52 6.33 -12.93 -5.01
N PHE A 53 6.84 -14.09 -4.62
CA PHE A 53 6.48 -15.36 -5.28
C PHE A 53 4.96 -15.62 -5.23
N ILE A 54 4.31 -15.43 -4.08
CA ILE A 54 2.84 -15.60 -3.96
C ILE A 54 2.09 -14.65 -4.89
N GLN A 55 2.47 -13.37 -4.92
CA GLN A 55 1.83 -12.35 -5.75
C GLN A 55 1.87 -12.76 -7.23
N ASP A 56 3.06 -13.07 -7.73
CA ASP A 56 3.24 -13.41 -9.14
C ASP A 56 2.63 -14.77 -9.50
N LEU A 57 2.67 -15.74 -8.59
CA LEU A 57 1.98 -17.02 -8.77
C LEU A 57 0.47 -16.81 -8.96
N LEU A 58 -0.15 -15.91 -8.22
CA LEU A 58 -1.59 -15.68 -8.32
C LEU A 58 -1.96 -14.79 -9.50
N LEU A 59 -1.14 -13.77 -9.79
CA LEU A 59 -1.37 -12.86 -10.91
C LEU A 59 -1.12 -13.53 -12.27
N PHE A 60 -0.04 -14.28 -12.40
CA PHE A 60 0.40 -14.85 -13.68
C PHE A 60 0.14 -16.35 -13.78
N GLY A 61 0.21 -17.10 -12.68
CA GLY A 61 -0.01 -18.55 -12.69
C GLY A 61 -1.42 -18.95 -13.14
N SER A 62 -2.43 -18.09 -12.99
CA SER A 62 -3.78 -18.33 -13.53
C SER A 62 -3.80 -18.61 -15.05
N ARG A 63 -2.78 -18.14 -15.78
CA ARG A 63 -2.59 -18.33 -17.23
C ARG A 63 -2.04 -19.72 -17.58
N HIS A 64 -1.49 -20.44 -16.60
CA HIS A 64 -0.89 -21.76 -16.81
C HIS A 64 -1.77 -22.87 -16.23
N PRO A 65 -2.13 -23.92 -17.00
CA PRO A 65 -3.04 -24.97 -16.56
C PRO A 65 -2.63 -25.62 -15.23
N ASN A 66 -1.33 -25.85 -15.05
CA ASN A 66 -0.81 -26.54 -13.86
C ASN A 66 -0.92 -25.72 -12.57
N CYS A 67 -1.07 -24.39 -12.64
CA CYS A 67 -1.20 -23.54 -11.46
C CYS A 67 -2.67 -23.27 -11.10
N GLN A 68 -3.62 -23.51 -12.00
CA GLN A 68 -5.02 -23.12 -11.82
C GLN A 68 -5.66 -23.71 -10.56
N LYS A 69 -5.35 -24.97 -10.24
CA LYS A 69 -5.89 -25.63 -9.05
C LYS A 69 -5.41 -24.93 -7.77
N PHE A 70 -4.11 -24.66 -7.68
CA PHE A 70 -3.52 -23.94 -6.56
C PHE A 70 -4.10 -22.53 -6.43
N VAL A 71 -4.15 -21.77 -7.55
CA VAL A 71 -4.69 -20.40 -7.58
C VAL A 71 -6.15 -20.37 -7.12
N LYS A 72 -6.99 -21.31 -7.56
CA LYS A 72 -8.40 -21.40 -7.13
C LYS A 72 -8.54 -21.75 -5.64
N GLY A 73 -7.62 -22.54 -5.09
CA GLY A 73 -7.62 -22.93 -3.67
C GLY A 73 -7.02 -21.88 -2.73
N TYR A 74 -6.29 -20.89 -3.25
CA TYR A 74 -5.59 -19.89 -2.43
C TYR A 74 -6.49 -19.12 -1.45
N PRO A 75 -7.69 -18.63 -1.82
CA PRO A 75 -8.52 -17.83 -0.91
C PRO A 75 -8.89 -18.53 0.41
N GLU A 76 -8.97 -19.87 0.39
CA GLU A 76 -9.30 -20.70 1.56
C GLU A 76 -8.07 -21.34 2.21
N SER A 77 -6.87 -21.07 1.68
CA SER A 77 -5.63 -21.70 2.10
C SER A 77 -5.15 -21.20 3.46
N SER A 78 -4.28 -21.99 4.10
CA SER A 78 -3.56 -21.57 5.30
C SER A 78 -2.56 -20.43 5.04
N ILE A 79 -2.21 -20.14 3.78
CA ILE A 79 -1.34 -19.03 3.40
C ILE A 79 -2.02 -17.70 3.70
N VAL A 80 -3.30 -17.55 3.34
CA VAL A 80 -4.08 -16.33 3.65
C VAL A 80 -4.13 -16.10 5.15
N LYS A 81 -4.43 -17.14 5.94
CA LYS A 81 -4.44 -17.05 7.41
C LYS A 81 -3.08 -16.66 7.98
N THR A 82 -1.98 -17.16 7.40
CA THR A 82 -0.63 -16.81 7.83
C THR A 82 -0.32 -15.35 7.49
N LEU A 83 -0.70 -14.86 6.30
CA LEU A 83 -0.55 -13.45 5.93
C LEU A 83 -1.37 -12.53 6.85
N GLU A 84 -2.59 -12.92 7.22
CA GLU A 84 -3.42 -12.18 8.19
C GLU A 84 -2.74 -12.08 9.56
N GLN A 85 -2.07 -13.14 10.02
CA GLN A 85 -1.28 -13.09 11.26
C GLN A 85 -0.09 -12.14 11.14
N LEU A 86 0.59 -12.12 9.98
CA LEU A 86 1.74 -11.25 9.73
C LEU A 86 1.38 -9.76 9.68
N LEU A 87 0.11 -9.39 9.51
CA LEU A 87 -0.36 -8.01 9.69
C LEU A 87 0.00 -7.46 11.08
N PHE A 88 0.10 -8.32 12.08
CA PHE A 88 0.41 -7.97 13.47
C PHE A 88 1.85 -8.29 13.86
N SER A 89 2.72 -8.60 12.89
CA SER A 89 4.15 -8.78 13.14
C SER A 89 4.73 -7.53 13.81
N PRO A 90 5.66 -7.66 14.78
CA PRO A 90 6.37 -6.50 15.31
C PRO A 90 7.24 -5.82 14.24
N ASN A 91 7.66 -6.55 13.21
CA ASN A 91 8.49 -6.02 12.13
C ASN A 91 7.63 -5.22 11.11
N HIS A 92 7.88 -3.91 11.03
CA HIS A 92 7.22 -2.96 10.13
C HIS A 92 7.27 -3.41 8.66
N PHE A 93 8.43 -3.88 8.20
CA PHE A 93 8.58 -4.33 6.81
C PHE A 93 7.73 -5.56 6.51
N ILE A 94 7.66 -6.51 7.46
CA ILE A 94 6.80 -7.69 7.33
C ILE A 94 5.33 -7.28 7.28
N ARG A 95 4.88 -6.33 8.11
CA ARG A 95 3.50 -5.81 8.05
C ARG A 95 3.19 -5.21 6.68
N GLN A 96 4.08 -4.36 6.16
CA GLN A 96 3.93 -3.76 4.84
C GLN A 96 3.83 -4.82 3.73
N ARG A 97 4.65 -5.88 3.79
CA ARG A 97 4.60 -6.99 2.84
C ARG A 97 3.30 -7.79 2.95
N ALA A 98 2.84 -8.07 4.16
CA ALA A 98 1.59 -8.80 4.37
C ALA A 98 0.38 -8.03 3.82
N VAL A 99 0.28 -6.74 4.15
CA VAL A 99 -0.75 -5.83 3.60
C VAL A 99 -0.73 -5.86 2.07
N TYR A 100 0.45 -5.66 1.47
CA TYR A 100 0.58 -5.61 0.02
C TYR A 100 0.17 -6.91 -0.65
N THR A 101 0.64 -8.05 -0.12
CA THR A 101 0.32 -9.35 -0.68
C THR A 101 -1.17 -9.58 -0.63
N LEU A 102 -1.83 -9.36 0.51
CA LEU A 102 -3.28 -9.54 0.64
C LEU A 102 -4.08 -8.67 -0.34
N GLY A 103 -3.68 -7.40 -0.52
CA GLY A 103 -4.29 -6.49 -1.49
C GLY A 103 -4.10 -6.93 -2.94
N LYS A 104 -2.86 -7.24 -3.35
CA LYS A 104 -2.54 -7.65 -4.72
C LYS A 104 -3.06 -9.02 -5.11
N THR A 105 -3.27 -9.90 -4.14
CA THR A 105 -3.86 -11.22 -4.38
C THR A 105 -5.39 -11.21 -4.30
N CYS A 106 -6.01 -10.03 -4.19
CA CYS A 106 -7.46 -9.85 -4.08
C CYS A 106 -8.08 -10.68 -2.95
N SER A 107 -7.42 -10.72 -1.78
CA SER A 107 -7.90 -11.48 -0.61
C SER A 107 -9.07 -10.77 0.09
N HIS A 108 -10.24 -10.76 -0.54
CA HIS A 108 -11.44 -10.09 0.00
C HIS A 108 -11.88 -10.65 1.35
N SER A 109 -11.63 -11.93 1.63
CA SER A 109 -11.89 -12.56 2.94
C SER A 109 -11.09 -11.92 4.08
N SER A 110 -9.97 -11.25 3.77
CA SER A 110 -9.07 -10.64 4.76
C SER A 110 -9.43 -9.19 5.12
N ILE A 111 -10.51 -8.63 4.57
CA ILE A 111 -10.95 -7.25 4.88
C ILE A 111 -11.18 -7.05 6.39
N ALA A 112 -11.69 -8.07 7.10
CA ALA A 112 -11.89 -8.00 8.55
C ALA A 112 -10.55 -7.89 9.30
N ALA A 113 -9.55 -8.69 8.91
CA ALA A 113 -8.20 -8.65 9.49
C ALA A 113 -7.49 -7.32 9.19
N LEU A 114 -7.64 -6.78 7.97
CA LEU A 114 -7.09 -5.47 7.59
C LEU A 114 -7.73 -4.32 8.39
N ASN A 115 -9.04 -4.35 8.61
CA ASN A 115 -9.73 -3.38 9.49
C ASN A 115 -9.23 -3.45 10.94
N GLN A 116 -8.99 -4.66 11.45
CA GLN A 116 -8.39 -4.84 12.76
C GLN A 116 -6.97 -4.28 12.81
N ALA A 117 -6.15 -4.55 11.79
CA ALA A 117 -4.81 -3.98 11.67
C ALA A 117 -4.84 -2.44 11.66
N PHE A 118 -5.77 -1.83 10.92
CA PHE A 118 -5.94 -0.38 10.92
C PHE A 118 -6.23 0.15 12.33
N SER A 119 -7.15 -0.49 13.04
CA SER A 119 -7.53 -0.08 14.40
C SER A 119 -6.36 -0.14 15.38
N VAL A 120 -5.47 -1.13 15.22
CA VAL A 120 -4.26 -1.28 16.04
C VAL A 120 -3.20 -0.24 15.67
N PHE A 121 -2.98 0.00 14.37
CA PHE A 121 -1.82 0.76 13.91
C PHE A 121 -2.08 2.24 13.61
N ARG A 122 -3.34 2.70 13.62
CA ARG A 122 -3.74 4.09 13.29
C ARG A 122 -2.85 5.15 13.93
N ASP A 123 -2.56 5.01 15.22
CA ASP A 123 -1.75 5.96 15.98
C ASP A 123 -0.50 5.28 16.54
N ILE A 124 0.04 4.28 15.83
CA ILE A 124 1.28 3.57 16.19
C ILE A 124 2.24 3.52 15.00
N ASP A 125 1.71 3.27 13.80
CA ASP A 125 2.50 3.13 12.56
C ASP A 125 1.87 3.96 11.43
N PRO A 126 2.02 5.31 11.45
CA PRO A 126 1.45 6.17 10.41
C PRO A 126 2.01 5.90 9.01
N ILE A 127 3.22 5.33 8.90
CA ILE A 127 3.88 5.03 7.62
C ILE A 127 3.22 3.82 6.94
N LEU A 128 2.67 2.87 7.71
CA LEU A 128 1.91 1.75 7.16
C LEU A 128 0.54 2.17 6.59
N LEU A 129 -0.07 3.24 7.10
CA LEU A 129 -1.48 3.57 6.84
C LEU A 129 -1.80 3.83 5.36
N PRO A 130 -1.00 4.58 4.58
CA PRO A 130 -1.29 4.77 3.16
C PRO A 130 -1.40 3.44 2.43
N ARG A 131 -0.45 2.54 2.67
CA ARG A 131 -0.46 1.22 2.07
C ARG A 131 -1.66 0.39 2.52
N LEU A 132 -1.94 0.36 3.81
CA LEU A 132 -3.06 -0.40 4.37
C LEU A 132 -4.39 0.03 3.79
N ILE A 133 -4.64 1.34 3.77
CA ILE A 133 -5.90 1.89 3.30
C ILE A 133 -6.00 1.81 1.77
N GLY A 134 -4.90 2.03 1.05
CA GLY A 134 -4.84 1.86 -0.41
C GLY A 134 -5.24 0.45 -0.83
N GLU A 135 -4.66 -0.59 -0.20
CA GLU A 135 -5.03 -1.97 -0.48
C GLU A 135 -6.47 -2.29 -0.04
N MET A 136 -6.94 -1.77 1.10
CA MET A 136 -8.34 -1.95 1.52
C MET A 136 -9.32 -1.27 0.54
N GLY A 137 -8.99 -0.09 0.02
CA GLY A 137 -9.76 0.59 -1.01
C GLY A 137 -9.80 -0.21 -2.30
N TRP A 138 -8.67 -0.79 -2.72
CA TRP A 138 -8.61 -1.69 -3.87
C TRP A 138 -9.48 -2.95 -3.70
N LEU A 139 -9.56 -3.49 -2.49
CA LEU A 139 -10.43 -4.63 -2.16
C LEU A 139 -11.91 -4.25 -2.05
N GLY A 140 -12.27 -2.98 -2.19
CA GLY A 140 -13.65 -2.50 -2.17
C GLY A 140 -14.22 -2.34 -0.75
N THR A 141 -13.40 -1.92 0.22
CA THR A 141 -13.88 -1.71 1.59
C THR A 141 -14.96 -0.61 1.66
N GLU A 142 -16.10 -0.91 2.27
CA GLU A 142 -17.25 0.01 2.32
C GLU A 142 -17.05 1.18 3.29
N ASN A 143 -16.20 1.00 4.31
CA ASN A 143 -15.94 2.00 5.35
C ASN A 143 -14.77 2.93 5.03
N PHE A 144 -14.28 2.96 3.78
CA PHE A 144 -13.09 3.71 3.37
C PHE A 144 -13.07 5.16 3.88
N TRP A 145 -14.15 5.92 3.65
CA TRP A 145 -14.24 7.32 4.08
C TRP A 145 -14.23 7.48 5.60
N ALA A 146 -14.86 6.56 6.33
CA ALA A 146 -14.84 6.57 7.79
C ALA A 146 -13.43 6.30 8.36
N LEU A 147 -12.61 5.50 7.66
CA LEU A 147 -11.20 5.31 8.03
C LEU A 147 -10.41 6.61 7.88
N LEU A 148 -10.64 7.37 6.80
CA LEU A 148 -10.02 8.68 6.61
C LEU A 148 -10.49 9.70 7.65
N ASP A 149 -11.78 9.76 7.97
CA ASP A 149 -12.30 10.62 9.05
C ASP A 149 -11.65 10.29 10.39
N SER A 150 -11.43 8.99 10.67
CA SER A 150 -10.72 8.52 11.86
C SER A 150 -9.26 8.98 11.89
N MET A 151 -8.55 8.96 10.75
CA MET A 151 -7.18 9.49 10.66
C MET A 151 -7.14 11.01 10.85
N MET A 152 -8.04 11.74 10.19
CA MET A 152 -8.17 13.21 10.27
C MET A 152 -8.37 13.72 11.69
N SER A 153 -9.01 12.93 12.56
CA SER A 153 -9.24 13.28 13.96
C SER A 153 -8.13 12.85 14.93
N SER A 154 -7.07 12.20 14.43
CA SER A 154 -5.94 11.76 15.26
C SER A 154 -5.20 12.94 15.87
N GLN A 155 -4.70 12.75 17.10
CA GLN A 155 -3.78 13.70 17.74
C GLN A 155 -2.38 13.65 17.12
N ILE A 156 -2.02 12.52 16.50
CA ILE A 156 -0.73 12.32 15.85
C ILE A 156 -0.75 13.01 14.49
N TYR A 157 0.07 14.05 14.32
CA TYR A 157 0.07 14.80 13.07
C TYR A 157 0.50 13.91 11.89
N MET A 158 1.44 12.98 12.08
CA MET A 158 1.85 12.03 11.02
C MET A 158 0.68 11.17 10.52
N THR A 159 -0.25 10.78 11.40
CA THR A 159 -1.48 10.06 11.02
C THR A 159 -2.40 10.93 10.19
N ARG A 160 -2.60 12.21 10.58
CA ARG A 160 -3.37 13.16 9.78
C ARG A 160 -2.70 13.44 8.42
N TRP A 161 -1.37 13.56 8.42
CA TRP A 161 -0.59 13.84 7.22
C TRP A 161 -0.67 12.71 6.19
N ALA A 162 -0.65 11.46 6.65
CA ALA A 162 -0.79 10.27 5.82
C ALA A 162 -2.08 10.26 4.98
N VAL A 163 -3.13 11.00 5.38
CA VAL A 163 -4.37 11.14 4.60
C VAL A 163 -4.10 11.74 3.22
N ILE A 164 -3.16 12.69 3.10
CA ILE A 164 -2.81 13.30 1.82
C ILE A 164 -2.28 12.24 0.86
N ASP A 165 -1.38 11.38 1.36
CA ASP A 165 -0.76 10.32 0.57
C ASP A 165 -1.81 9.31 0.10
N VAL A 166 -2.68 8.85 1.02
CA VAL A 166 -3.81 7.97 0.68
C VAL A 166 -4.65 8.56 -0.47
N LEU A 167 -5.06 9.83 -0.35
CA LEU A 167 -5.90 10.49 -1.36
C LEU A 167 -5.21 10.65 -2.71
N SER A 168 -3.88 10.75 -2.72
CA SER A 168 -3.06 10.89 -3.92
C SER A 168 -2.98 9.60 -4.75
N GLU A 169 -3.06 8.43 -4.10
CA GLU A 169 -3.00 7.13 -4.77
C GLU A 169 -4.28 6.79 -5.54
N PHE A 170 -5.43 7.32 -5.12
CA PHE A 170 -6.67 7.10 -5.85
C PHE A 170 -6.62 7.82 -7.19
N VAL A 171 -6.85 7.10 -8.27
CA VAL A 171 -6.95 7.65 -9.63
C VAL A 171 -8.29 7.22 -10.22
N GLY A 172 -8.84 8.04 -11.13
CA GLY A 172 -10.14 7.77 -11.76
C GLY A 172 -11.20 8.83 -11.51
N ASP A 173 -10.89 9.83 -10.68
CA ASP A 173 -11.74 11.01 -10.51
C ASP A 173 -11.72 11.91 -11.75
N ASP A 174 -12.89 12.44 -12.13
CA ASP A 174 -13.04 13.41 -13.23
C ASP A 174 -13.52 14.77 -12.72
N ALA A 175 -12.59 15.71 -12.71
CA ALA A 175 -12.80 17.07 -12.24
C ALA A 175 -13.86 17.87 -13.04
N ARG A 176 -14.30 17.38 -14.21
CA ARG A 176 -15.26 18.08 -15.08
C ARG A 176 -16.72 17.84 -14.73
N VAL A 177 -17.04 16.67 -14.18
CA VAL A 177 -18.43 16.19 -14.03
C VAL A 177 -18.91 16.23 -12.59
N GLN A 178 -18.24 16.99 -11.72
CA GLN A 178 -18.49 16.98 -10.27
C GLN A 178 -18.46 15.57 -9.69
N ASP A 179 -17.49 14.77 -10.15
CA ASP A 179 -17.27 13.40 -9.70
C ASP A 179 -17.19 13.33 -8.16
N GLU A 180 -17.89 12.35 -7.56
CA GLU A 180 -18.01 12.21 -6.11
C GLU A 180 -16.64 12.00 -5.46
N LEU A 181 -15.77 11.20 -6.07
CA LEU A 181 -14.41 10.98 -5.60
C LEU A 181 -13.59 12.29 -5.65
N PHE A 182 -13.71 13.08 -6.73
CA PHE A 182 -13.09 14.41 -6.81
C PHE A 182 -13.58 15.34 -5.68
N GLN A 183 -14.89 15.42 -5.45
CA GLN A 183 -15.46 16.29 -4.41
C GLN A 183 -15.03 15.85 -3.00
N CYS A 184 -15.02 14.54 -2.73
CA CYS A 184 -14.54 14.00 -1.46
C CYS A 184 -13.06 14.34 -1.24
N LYS A 185 -12.18 14.09 -2.24
CA LYS A 185 -10.77 14.48 -2.17
C LYS A 185 -10.61 15.97 -1.89
N LEU A 186 -11.31 16.83 -2.64
CA LEU A 186 -11.24 18.27 -2.48
C LEU A 186 -11.63 18.68 -1.06
N ARG A 187 -12.70 18.10 -0.50
CA ARG A 187 -13.16 18.36 0.87
C ARG A 187 -12.11 17.99 1.92
N TYR A 188 -11.52 16.80 1.85
CA TYR A 188 -10.48 16.38 2.81
C TYR A 188 -9.24 17.28 2.72
N ILE A 189 -8.76 17.53 1.51
CA ILE A 189 -7.62 18.41 1.29
C ILE A 189 -7.92 19.82 1.78
N GLU A 190 -9.14 20.33 1.59
CA GLU A 190 -9.54 21.65 2.09
C GLU A 190 -9.56 21.72 3.62
N GLN A 191 -9.97 20.65 4.30
CA GLN A 191 -9.87 20.55 5.77
C GLN A 191 -8.41 20.52 6.23
N LEU A 192 -7.55 19.74 5.57
CA LEU A 192 -6.12 19.63 5.93
C LEU A 192 -5.33 20.93 5.74
N ARG A 193 -5.78 21.85 4.87
CA ARG A 193 -5.20 23.20 4.76
C ARG A 193 -5.36 24.03 6.03
N GLN A 194 -6.33 23.68 6.86
CA GLN A 194 -6.58 24.32 8.16
C GLN A 194 -5.94 23.56 9.33
N ASP A 195 -5.13 22.52 9.06
CA ASP A 195 -4.42 21.78 10.11
C ASP A 195 -3.46 22.71 10.85
N SER A 196 -3.27 22.45 12.14
CA SER A 196 -2.35 23.21 12.99
C SER A 196 -0.88 22.92 12.69
N ASN A 197 -0.57 21.77 12.08
CA ASN A 197 0.78 21.43 11.68
C ASN A 197 1.13 22.04 10.31
N ILE A 198 2.22 22.81 10.28
CA ILE A 198 2.66 23.54 9.09
C ILE A 198 3.03 22.63 7.90
N LEU A 199 3.54 21.42 8.17
CA LEU A 199 3.93 20.47 7.12
C LEU A 199 2.68 19.99 6.38
N ILE A 200 1.65 19.60 7.13
CA ILE A 200 0.34 19.19 6.61
C ILE A 200 -0.29 20.33 5.82
N GLN A 201 -0.37 21.53 6.42
CA GLN A 201 -0.94 22.70 5.77
C GLN A 201 -0.25 23.01 4.44
N SER A 202 1.08 22.96 4.40
CA SER A 202 1.85 23.29 3.20
C SER A 202 1.65 22.28 2.06
N GLU A 203 1.62 20.98 2.37
CA GLU A 203 1.35 19.96 1.36
C GLU A 203 -0.11 19.95 0.93
N ALA A 204 -1.05 20.15 1.86
CA ALA A 204 -2.47 20.23 1.54
C ALA A 204 -2.79 21.46 0.67
N GLU A 205 -2.13 22.60 0.89
CA GLU A 205 -2.27 23.77 0.01
C GLU A 205 -1.80 23.43 -1.41
N TYR A 206 -0.63 22.80 -1.54
CA TYR A 206 -0.12 22.39 -2.84
C TYR A 206 -1.06 21.42 -3.56
N GLU A 207 -1.54 20.38 -2.89
CA GLU A 207 -2.48 19.41 -3.45
C GLU A 207 -3.82 20.04 -3.83
N TYR A 208 -4.32 20.99 -3.03
CA TYR A 208 -5.52 21.76 -3.35
C TYR A 208 -5.38 22.56 -4.65
N GLN A 209 -4.22 23.22 -4.81
CA GLN A 209 -3.92 23.95 -6.04
C GLN A 209 -3.79 22.99 -7.23
N LEU A 210 -3.21 21.79 -7.04
CA LEU A 210 -3.18 20.77 -8.09
C LEU A 210 -4.58 20.29 -8.49
N LEU A 211 -5.48 20.07 -7.55
CA LEU A 211 -6.87 19.69 -7.82
C LEU A 211 -7.62 20.80 -8.60
N LYS A 212 -7.48 22.06 -8.19
CA LYS A 212 -8.02 23.22 -8.92
C LYS A 212 -7.40 23.41 -10.29
N PHE A 213 -6.11 23.14 -10.41
CA PHE A 213 -5.40 23.19 -11.69
C PHE A 213 -5.95 22.13 -12.65
N ARG A 214 -6.18 20.89 -12.18
CA ARG A 214 -6.76 19.81 -13.00
C ARG A 214 -8.13 20.19 -13.57
N SER A 215 -9.00 20.81 -12.76
CA SER A 215 -10.33 21.25 -13.22
C SER A 215 -10.25 22.44 -14.18
N SER A 216 -9.45 23.47 -13.86
CA SER A 216 -9.40 24.74 -14.61
C SER A 216 -8.57 24.70 -15.90
N THR A 217 -7.73 23.67 -16.08
CA THR A 217 -6.83 23.59 -17.24
C THR A 217 -7.12 22.42 -18.17
N TYR A 218 -8.20 21.68 -17.95
CA TYR A 218 -8.50 20.46 -18.70
C TYR A 218 -8.45 20.65 -20.22
N ASP A 219 -9.12 21.70 -20.73
CA ASP A 219 -9.23 21.99 -22.16
C ASP A 219 -8.00 22.70 -22.76
N LEU A 220 -6.98 23.01 -21.94
CA LEU A 220 -5.81 23.73 -22.42
C LEU A 220 -4.86 22.81 -23.21
N PRO A 221 -4.19 23.36 -24.25
CA PRO A 221 -3.11 22.65 -24.94
C PRO A 221 -2.04 22.16 -23.96
N ARG A 222 -1.45 20.98 -24.24
CA ARG A 222 -0.45 20.34 -23.36
C ARG A 222 0.72 21.26 -23.01
N ALA A 223 1.17 22.09 -23.97
CA ALA A 223 2.26 23.04 -23.75
C ALA A 223 1.90 24.11 -22.72
N GLU A 224 0.70 24.68 -22.81
CA GLU A 224 0.19 25.67 -21.85
C GLU A 224 -0.03 25.07 -20.47
N ARG A 225 -0.62 23.86 -20.40
CA ARG A 225 -0.75 23.11 -19.14
C ARG A 225 0.61 22.91 -18.48
N LYS A 226 1.62 22.49 -19.23
CA LYS A 226 2.99 22.30 -18.70
C LYS A 226 3.58 23.59 -18.15
N LYS A 227 3.36 24.74 -18.83
CA LYS A 227 3.84 26.04 -18.35
C LYS A 227 3.15 26.44 -17.04
N LYS A 228 1.81 26.42 -17.02
CA LYS A 228 1.02 26.77 -15.83
C LYS A 228 1.32 25.85 -14.64
N ARG A 229 1.53 24.54 -14.88
CA ARG A 229 1.94 23.59 -13.84
C ARG A 229 3.29 23.96 -13.23
N LYS A 230 4.28 24.35 -14.03
CA LYS A 230 5.58 24.80 -13.51
C LYS A 230 5.46 26.05 -12.64
N ASP A 231 4.59 26.98 -13.01
CA ASP A 231 4.38 28.20 -12.23
C ASP A 231 3.68 27.88 -10.90
N LEU A 232 2.71 26.97 -10.88
CA LEU A 232 2.10 26.43 -9.66
C LEU A 232 3.15 25.74 -8.77
N GLU A 233 3.96 24.85 -9.32
CA GLU A 233 5.03 24.16 -8.58
C GLU A 233 6.04 25.15 -7.99
N ARG A 234 6.39 26.23 -8.69
CA ARG A 234 7.28 27.28 -8.15
C ARG A 234 6.67 28.03 -6.97
N GLN A 235 5.35 28.20 -6.96
CA GLN A 235 4.66 29.01 -5.97
C GLN A 235 4.29 28.22 -4.72
N TYR A 236 3.85 26.97 -4.88
CA TYR A 236 3.19 26.22 -3.80
C TYR A 236 3.92 24.95 -3.38
N LYS A 237 4.84 24.41 -4.18
CA LYS A 237 5.43 23.10 -3.89
C LYS A 237 6.17 23.13 -2.53
N PRO A 238 5.79 22.28 -1.56
CA PRO A 238 6.45 22.27 -0.26
C PRO A 238 7.85 21.65 -0.38
N ALA A 239 8.68 21.97 0.61
CA ALA A 239 10.01 21.36 0.74
C ALA A 239 9.91 19.88 1.16
N PHE A 240 8.89 19.54 1.94
CA PHE A 240 8.67 18.22 2.49
C PHE A 240 7.30 17.69 2.05
N PHE A 241 7.30 16.43 1.65
CA PHE A 241 6.09 15.65 1.40
C PHE A 241 6.05 14.50 2.39
N PHE A 242 4.86 14.07 2.80
CA PHE A 242 4.70 12.88 3.63
C PHE A 242 5.45 11.70 3.03
N THR A 243 5.26 11.43 1.74
CA THR A 243 5.93 10.35 1.00
C THR A 243 7.46 10.45 1.06
N SER A 244 8.00 11.67 0.97
CA SER A 244 9.45 11.88 0.98
C SER A 244 10.04 11.62 2.37
N ILE A 245 9.37 12.08 3.43
CA ILE A 245 9.76 11.83 4.81
C ILE A 245 9.62 10.36 5.17
N SER A 246 8.47 9.76 4.83
CA SER A 246 8.17 8.34 5.01
C SER A 246 9.25 7.47 4.37
N ASN A 247 9.57 7.71 3.09
CA ASN A 247 10.61 6.96 2.38
C ASN A 247 12.00 7.16 3.00
N ALA A 248 12.36 8.39 3.36
CA ALA A 248 13.64 8.67 4.00
C ALA A 248 13.78 7.93 5.35
N PHE A 249 12.70 7.89 6.14
CA PHE A 249 12.66 7.19 7.40
C PHE A 249 12.69 5.66 7.23
N THR A 250 11.90 5.10 6.31
CA THR A 250 11.94 3.67 5.98
C THR A 250 13.33 3.24 5.51
N ASN A 251 14.01 4.07 4.72
CA ASN A 251 15.40 3.83 4.32
C ASN A 251 16.36 3.89 5.52
N HIS A 252 16.15 4.81 6.45
CA HIS A 252 16.92 4.87 7.69
C HIS A 252 16.76 3.60 8.52
N LEU A 253 15.53 3.12 8.73
CA LEU A 253 15.25 1.87 9.42
C LEU A 253 16.00 0.70 8.77
N CYS A 254 15.90 0.58 7.46
CA CYS A 254 16.59 -0.46 6.69
C CYS A 254 18.11 -0.39 6.85
N ALA A 255 18.71 0.80 6.65
CA ALA A 255 20.15 1.01 6.76
C ALA A 255 20.70 0.74 8.17
N LYS A 256 19.86 0.85 9.20
CA LYS A 256 20.19 0.57 10.61
C LYS A 256 19.80 -0.83 11.07
N GLY A 257 19.15 -1.64 10.22
CA GLY A 257 18.60 -2.94 10.61
C GLY A 257 17.50 -2.84 11.67
N LEU A 258 16.84 -1.69 11.79
CA LEU A 258 15.74 -1.47 12.72
C LEU A 258 14.45 -1.97 12.06
N THR A 259 13.71 -2.82 12.77
CA THR A 259 12.45 -3.41 12.28
C THR A 259 11.23 -2.82 12.97
N GLN A 260 11.44 -2.02 14.00
CA GLN A 260 10.43 -1.37 14.83
C GLN A 260 10.81 0.09 15.03
N TYR A 261 9.79 0.91 15.25
CA TYR A 261 9.95 2.31 15.59
C TYR A 261 8.75 2.78 16.42
N SER A 262 8.91 3.91 17.08
CA SER A 262 7.89 4.64 17.82
C SER A 262 7.61 5.97 17.13
N ILE A 263 6.41 6.51 17.31
CA ILE A 263 6.04 7.80 16.70
C ILE A 263 6.97 8.93 17.15
N ALA A 264 7.49 8.88 18.37
CA ALA A 264 8.44 9.88 18.86
C ALA A 264 9.75 9.92 18.05
N GLU A 265 10.09 8.87 17.30
CA GLU A 265 11.23 8.86 16.39
C GLU A 265 10.91 9.49 15.01
N LEU A 266 9.63 9.79 14.74
CA LEU A 266 9.15 10.50 13.56
C LEU A 266 8.94 12.01 13.78
N GLU A 267 8.88 12.45 15.04
CA GLU A 267 8.70 13.86 15.44
C GLU A 267 10.06 14.59 15.56
#